data_AF-A0A9P6NXR9-F1
#
_entry.id   AF-A0A9P6NXR9-F1
#
_cell.length_a   1.000
_cell.length_b   1.000
_cell.length_c   1.000
_cell.angle_alpha   90.00
_cell.angle_beta   90.00
_cell.angle_gamma   90.00
#
_symmetry.space_group_name_H-M   'P 1'
#
loop_
_entity.id
_entity.type
_entity.pdbx_description
1 polymer ?
#
loop_
_entity_poly.entity_id
_entity_poly.type
_entity_poly.pdbx_seq_one_letter_code
_entity_poly.pdbx_strand_id
1 'polypeptide(L)'
;MNLTRTSPSLNDVRRLLYAGFNQDYGCFAVGLDNGFRIFNCDPLIEQARKETDDGGIALVEMLYRTNYLALVGGGQNPRYPPTKVIIYD
;
A
#
# COMPACT_ATOMS: atom_id res chain seq x y z
N MET A 1 -8.33 26.33 0.43
CA MET A 1 -8.38 24.87 0.62
C MET A 1 -8.62 24.64 2.11
N ASN A 2 -9.85 24.29 2.48
CA ASN A 2 -10.26 24.27 3.90
C ASN A 2 -9.96 22.87 4.46
N LEU A 3 -8.80 22.71 5.10
CA LEU A 3 -8.38 21.45 5.72
C LEU A 3 -8.88 21.39 7.16
N THR A 4 -10.20 21.35 7.36
CA THR A 4 -10.76 20.99 8.66
C THR A 4 -10.47 19.51 8.91
N ARG A 5 -9.35 19.23 9.57
CA ARG A 5 -8.98 17.89 10.03
C ARG A 5 -9.98 17.47 11.11
N THR A 6 -10.98 16.68 10.74
CA THR A 6 -11.62 15.78 11.72
C THR A 6 -10.55 14.78 12.13
N SER A 7 -10.07 14.85 13.37
CA SER A 7 -9.14 13.85 13.91
C SER A 7 -9.85 12.50 13.87
N PRO A 8 -9.41 11.53 13.05
CA PRO A 8 -9.98 10.19 13.08
C PRO A 8 -9.73 9.60 14.45
N SER A 9 -10.63 8.75 14.95
CA SER A 9 -10.32 7.95 16.13
C SER A 9 -9.05 7.13 15.87
N LEU A 10 -8.23 6.85 16.88
CA LEU A 10 -6.99 6.07 16.69
C LEU A 10 -7.25 4.70 16.02
N ASN A 11 -8.47 4.18 16.13
CA ASN A 11 -8.89 2.91 15.52
C ASN A 11 -9.30 3.06 14.05
N ASP A 12 -9.60 4.27 13.56
CA ASP A 12 -9.93 4.52 12.15
C ASP A 12 -8.70 4.83 11.28
N VAL A 13 -7.55 5.05 11.91
CA VAL A 13 -6.30 5.37 11.20
C VAL A 13 -5.63 4.07 10.76
N ARG A 14 -5.77 3.75 9.46
CA ARG A 14 -5.00 2.69 8.82
C ARG A 14 -3.51 2.98 8.95
N ARG A 15 -2.78 2.06 9.57
CA ARG A 15 -1.36 2.24 9.84
C ARG A 15 -0.56 2.01 8.56
N LEU A 16 0.24 3.01 8.19
CA LEU A 16 1.23 2.90 7.13
C LEU A 16 2.33 1.90 7.52
N LEU A 17 2.55 0.89 6.69
CA LEU A 17 3.63 -0.09 6.85
C LEU A 17 4.73 0.07 5.81
N TYR A 18 4.39 0.55 4.61
CA TYR A 18 5.32 0.70 3.50
C TYR A 18 4.97 1.90 2.63
N ALA A 19 5.97 2.56 2.07
CA ALA A 19 5.83 3.50 0.97
C ALA A 19 7.09 3.44 0.09
N GLY A 20 6.93 3.33 -1.22
CA GLY A 20 8.05 3.28 -2.15
C GLY A 20 7.66 3.65 -3.57
N PHE A 21 8.56 4.33 -4.28
CA PHE A 21 8.39 4.62 -5.71
C PHE A 21 8.65 3.39 -6.54
N ASN A 22 8.02 3.33 -7.72
CA ASN A 22 8.46 2.41 -8.76
C ASN A 22 9.77 2.93 -9.41
N GLN A 23 10.34 2.11 -10.30
CA GLN A 23 11.69 2.31 -10.85
C GLN A 23 11.86 3.57 -11.69
N ASP A 24 10.78 4.09 -12.30
CA ASP A 24 10.79 5.32 -13.10
C ASP A 24 10.27 6.55 -12.32
N TYR A 25 10.00 6.40 -11.02
CA TYR A 25 9.44 7.41 -10.12
C TYR A 25 8.11 8.00 -10.59
N GLY A 26 7.42 7.32 -11.52
CA GLY A 26 6.16 7.74 -12.09
C GLY A 26 4.95 7.36 -11.23
N CYS A 27 5.11 6.36 -10.38
CA CYS A 27 4.12 5.85 -9.45
C CYS A 27 4.75 5.58 -8.08
N PHE A 28 3.92 5.45 -7.06
CA PHE A 28 4.34 4.94 -5.77
C PHE A 28 3.29 3.99 -5.19
N ALA A 29 3.79 3.00 -4.45
CA ALA A 29 3.00 2.03 -3.72
C ALA A 29 2.99 2.34 -2.24
N VAL A 30 1.88 2.01 -1.59
CA VAL A 30 1.67 2.15 -0.15
C VAL A 30 1.17 0.83 0.40
N GLY A 31 1.87 0.28 1.39
CA GLY A 31 1.41 -0.86 2.18
C GLY A 31 0.81 -0.41 3.49
N LEU A 32 -0.33 -0.99 3.86
CA LEU A 32 -1.13 -0.66 5.04
C LEU A 32 -1.29 -1.92 5.91
N ASP A 33 -1.73 -1.73 7.15
CA ASP A 33 -2.15 -2.80 8.06
C ASP A 33 -3.40 -3.57 7.63
N ASN A 34 -4.06 -3.12 6.56
CA ASN A 34 -5.20 -3.81 5.95
C ASN A 34 -5.14 -3.89 4.42
N GLY A 35 -3.95 -3.87 3.83
CA GLY A 35 -3.77 -4.08 2.38
C GLY A 35 -2.75 -3.15 1.74
N PHE A 36 -3.02 -2.71 0.51
CA PHE A 36 -2.15 -1.79 -0.23
C PHE A 36 -2.92 -0.85 -1.17
N ARG A 37 -2.23 0.20 -1.62
CA ARG A 37 -2.67 1.17 -2.63
C ARG A 37 -1.54 1.53 -3.58
N ILE A 38 -1.87 1.86 -4.82
CA ILE A 38 -0.94 2.32 -5.86
C ILE A 38 -1.42 3.68 -6.37
N PHE A 39 -0.51 4.62 -6.53
CA PHE A 39 -0.80 5.98 -6.98
C PHE A 39 0.12 6.36 -8.14
N ASN A 40 -0.41 7.10 -9.11
CA ASN A 40 0.39 7.92 -10.01
C ASN A 40 0.94 9.13 -9.24
N CYS A 41 2.16 9.56 -9.58
CA CYS A 41 2.76 10.75 -8.98
C CYS A 41 2.20 12.06 -9.57
N ASP A 42 2.09 12.12 -10.90
CA ASP A 42 1.67 13.32 -11.62
C ASP A 42 0.67 12.99 -12.76
N PRO A 43 -0.58 13.44 -12.66
CA PRO A 43 -1.22 13.98 -11.44
C PRO A 43 -1.35 12.90 -10.34
N LEU A 44 -1.46 13.33 -9.09
CA LEU A 44 -1.68 12.43 -7.94
C LEU A 44 -3.05 11.75 -8.03
N ILE A 45 -3.08 10.50 -8.51
CA ILE A 45 -4.30 9.71 -8.72
C ILE A 45 -4.10 8.29 -8.19
N GLU A 46 -5.02 7.81 -7.37
CA GLU A 46 -5.07 6.40 -6.95
C GLU A 46 -5.42 5.53 -8.17
N GLN A 47 -4.50 4.65 -8.57
CA GLN A 47 -4.67 3.74 -9.70
C GLN A 47 -5.30 2.41 -9.30
N ALA A 48 -4.91 1.90 -8.13
CA ALA A 48 -5.39 0.63 -7.63
C ALA A 48 -5.38 0.60 -6.11
N ARG A 49 -6.27 -0.20 -5.54
CA ARG A 49 -6.25 -0.56 -4.13
C ARG A 49 -6.71 -1.99 -3.94
N LYS A 50 -6.11 -2.65 -2.95
CA LYS A 50 -6.62 -3.92 -2.42
C LYS A 50 -6.57 -3.82 -0.92
N GLU A 51 -7.73 -3.57 -0.33
CA GLU A 51 -7.91 -3.47 1.10
C GLU A 51 -8.84 -4.59 1.54
N THR A 52 -8.45 -5.35 2.55
CA THR A 52 -9.31 -6.36 3.18
C THR A 52 -9.01 -6.42 4.67
N ASP A 53 -9.92 -7.00 5.43
CA ASP A 53 -9.71 -7.24 6.87
C ASP A 53 -8.68 -8.35 7.14
N ASP A 54 -8.11 -8.94 6.08
CA ASP A 54 -7.20 -10.10 6.13
C ASP A 54 -5.73 -9.73 6.37
N GLY A 55 -5.47 -8.54 6.93
CA GLY A 55 -4.16 -8.18 7.44
C GLY A 55 -3.26 -7.33 6.53
N GLY A 56 -2.08 -7.04 7.06
CA GLY A 56 -1.17 -6.01 6.58
C GLY A 56 -0.14 -6.48 5.56
N ILE A 57 0.29 -5.53 4.74
CA ILE A 57 1.31 -5.68 3.72
C ILE A 57 2.48 -4.73 4.03
N ALA A 58 3.65 -5.29 4.31
CA ALA A 58 4.84 -4.53 4.72
C ALA A 58 5.83 -4.24 3.60
N LEU A 59 5.71 -4.90 2.44
CA LEU A 59 6.41 -4.51 1.22
C LEU A 59 5.45 -4.61 0.03
N VAL A 60 5.47 -3.58 -0.81
CA VAL A 60 4.69 -3.51 -2.05
C VAL A 60 5.62 -2.99 -3.14
N GLU A 61 6.28 -3.89 -3.87
CA GLU A 61 7.19 -3.51 -4.95
C GLU A 61 6.48 -3.62 -6.30
N MET A 62 6.53 -2.54 -7.07
CA MET A 62 5.97 -2.49 -8.42
C MET A 62 7.01 -2.96 -9.44
N LEU A 63 6.57 -3.58 -10.54
CA LEU A 63 7.41 -3.76 -11.73
C LEU A 63 7.06 -2.68 -12.77
N TYR A 64 7.82 -1.59 -12.77
CA TYR A 64 7.58 -0.38 -13.58
C TYR A 64 6.11 0.07 -13.49
N ARG A 65 5.41 0.06 -14.63
CA ARG A 65 3.99 0.42 -14.77
C ARG A 65 3.16 -0.78 -15.28
N THR A 66 3.55 -1.98 -14.89
CA THR A 66 2.76 -3.20 -15.15
C THR A 66 1.74 -3.43 -14.03
N ASN A 67 0.88 -4.43 -14.20
CA ASN A 67 -0.02 -4.96 -13.18
C ASN A 67 0.70 -5.87 -12.15
N TYR A 68 1.96 -6.25 -12.38
CA TYR A 68 2.68 -7.11 -11.45
C TYR A 68 3.18 -6.38 -10.21
N LEU A 69 2.82 -6.93 -9.05
CA LEU A 69 3.28 -6.49 -7.74
C LEU A 69 3.96 -7.65 -7.00
N ALA A 70 5.05 -7.35 -6.29
CA ALA A 70 5.66 -8.25 -5.32
C ALA A 70 5.29 -7.81 -3.90
N LEU A 71 4.57 -8.68 -3.19
CA LEU A 71 4.02 -8.39 -1.87
C LEU A 71 4.71 -9.24 -0.79
N VAL A 72 4.96 -8.64 0.37
CA VAL A 72 5.33 -9.36 1.60
C VAL A 72 4.41 -8.91 2.74
N GLY A 73 3.82 -9.87 3.46
CA GLY A 73 2.95 -9.56 4.59
C GLY A 73 3.75 -9.02 5.79
N GLY A 74 3.13 -8.17 6.59
CA GLY A 74 3.73 -7.66 7.82
C GLY A 74 2.75 -6.84 8.66
N GLY A 75 3.26 -6.09 9.64
CA GLY A 75 2.44 -5.46 10.67
C GLY A 75 2.04 -6.44 11.78
N GLN A 76 1.03 -6.07 12.57
CA GLN A 76 0.59 -6.90 13.72
C GLN A 76 -0.16 -8.16 13.29
N ASN A 77 -0.94 -8.06 12.21
CA ASN A 77 -1.67 -9.17 11.61
C ASN A 77 -1.26 -9.28 10.13
N PRO A 78 -0.21 -10.01 9.77
CA PRO A 78 0.29 -10.05 8.40
C PRO A 78 -0.58 -10.94 7.50
N ARG A 79 -0.95 -10.43 6.31
CA ARG A 79 -1.77 -11.21 5.34
C ARG A 79 -1.06 -12.45 4.80
N TYR A 80 0.26 -12.36 4.65
CA TYR A 80 1.14 -13.43 4.17
C TYR A 80 2.31 -13.60 5.14
N PRO A 81 2.98 -14.76 5.18
CA PRO A 81 4.19 -14.91 5.99
C PRO A 81 5.25 -13.86 5.60
N PRO A 82 5.88 -13.16 6.57
CA PRO A 82 6.92 -12.15 6.28
C PRO A 82 8.16 -12.70 5.56
N THR A 83 8.30 -14.02 5.48
CA THR A 83 9.40 -14.74 4.81
C THR A 83 9.05 -15.18 3.39
N LYS A 84 7.87 -14.79 2.87
CA LYS A 84 7.38 -15.24 1.57
C LYS A 84 7.00 -14.04 0.69
N VAL A 85 7.51 -14.04 -0.53
CA VAL A 85 7.10 -13.09 -1.56
C VAL A 85 5.93 -13.67 -2.34
N ILE A 86 4.88 -12.86 -2.52
CA ILE A 86 3.71 -13.18 -3.33
C ILE A 86 3.76 -12.33 -4.59
N ILE A 87 3.66 -12.97 -5.76
CA ILE A 87 3.47 -12.25 -7.03
C ILE A 87 1.96 -12.10 -7.24
N TYR A 88 1.53 -10.85 -7.43
CA TYR A 88 0.14 -10.45 -7.58
C TYR A 88 -0.05 -9.76 -8.94
N ASP A 89 -1.19 -10.01 -9.58
CA ASP A 89 -1.70 -9.41 -10.82
C ASP A 89 -3.07 -8.79 -10.51
#